data_AF-A0A3P8M1T2-F1
#
_entry.id   AF-A0A3P8M1T2-F1
#
_cell.length_a   1.000
_cell.length_b   1.000
_cell.length_c   1.000
_cell.angle_alpha   90.00
_cell.angle_beta   90.00
_cell.angle_gamma   90.00
#
_symmetry.space_group_name_H-M   'P 1'
#
loop_
_entity.id
_entity.type
_entity.pdbx_description
1 polymer ?
#
loop_
_entity_poly.entity_id
_entity_poly.type
_entity_poly.pdbx_seq_one_letter_code
_entity_poly.pdbx_strand_id
1 'polypeptide(L)'
;MIQVGQLPRHDVALVDEQYAPIASRHPTLSSPLQLILDKHQRPLEWFDPHRRIALPITQPLAALHSLRFAYSALLDAPGGVLVHVDDSGKYQGAVSYSLLQHVLDGLVEIRRYG
;
A
#
# COMPACT_ATOMS: atom_id res chain seq x y z
N MET A 1 -14.84 -7.91 12.54
CA MET A 1 -13.55 -7.16 12.61
C MET A 1 -13.23 -6.72 11.18
N ILE A 2 -12.91 -5.45 10.94
CA ILE A 2 -12.59 -4.98 9.58
C ILE A 2 -11.24 -5.57 9.15
N GLN A 3 -11.21 -6.14 7.95
CA GLN A 3 -10.03 -6.73 7.32
C GLN A 3 -9.46 -5.82 6.24
N VAL A 4 -8.16 -5.95 5.96
CA VAL A 4 -7.43 -5.14 4.96
C VAL A 4 -8.06 -5.26 3.57
N GLY A 5 -8.50 -6.45 3.18
CA GLY A 5 -9.15 -6.68 1.88
C GLY A 5 -10.47 -5.89 1.70
N GLN A 6 -11.04 -5.39 2.79
CA GLN A 6 -12.26 -4.59 2.78
C GLN A 6 -12.00 -3.09 2.64
N LEU A 7 -10.75 -2.63 2.78
CA LEU A 7 -10.40 -1.21 2.64
C LEU A 7 -10.59 -0.76 1.18
N PRO A 8 -10.96 0.51 0.94
CA PRO A 8 -11.01 1.02 -0.42
C PRO A 8 -9.59 1.07 -0.98
N ARG A 9 -9.43 0.56 -2.21
CA ARG A 9 -8.12 0.52 -2.87
C ARG A 9 -7.63 1.92 -3.16
N HIS A 10 -6.41 2.18 -2.73
CA HIS A 10 -5.63 3.33 -3.11
C HIS A 10 -4.26 2.83 -3.56
N ASP A 11 -3.64 3.58 -4.45
CA ASP A 11 -2.28 3.30 -4.89
C ASP A 11 -1.31 4.34 -4.32
N VAL A 12 -0.02 4.12 -4.50
CA VAL A 12 1.02 5.14 -4.40
C VAL A 12 1.54 5.45 -5.79
N ALA A 13 2.49 6.38 -5.93
CA ALA A 13 3.23 6.48 -7.18
C ALA A 13 3.98 5.16 -7.43
N LEU A 14 3.66 4.50 -8.55
CA LEU A 14 4.23 3.22 -8.94
C LEU A 14 5.26 3.43 -10.05
N VAL A 15 6.37 2.71 -9.98
CA VAL A 15 7.40 2.67 -11.03
C VAL A 15 7.86 1.25 -11.28
N ASP A 16 8.39 0.97 -12.47
CA ASP A 16 9.04 -0.30 -12.77
C ASP A 16 10.51 -0.33 -12.30
N GLU A 17 11.18 -1.44 -12.55
CA GLU A 17 12.60 -1.66 -12.23
C GLU A 17 13.56 -0.68 -12.94
N GLN A 18 13.08 0.03 -13.97
CA GLN A 18 13.81 1.08 -14.69
C GLN A 18 13.40 2.50 -14.23
N TYR A 19 12.62 2.60 -13.14
CA TYR A 19 12.05 3.83 -12.60
C TYR A 19 11.06 4.52 -13.56
N ALA A 20 10.53 3.81 -14.55
CA ALA A 20 9.52 4.36 -15.44
C ALA A 20 8.14 4.33 -14.74
N PRO A 21 7.34 5.41 -14.85
CA PRO A 21 6.03 5.47 -14.20
C PRO A 21 5.07 4.38 -14.67
N ILE A 22 4.42 3.72 -13.72
CA ILE A 22 3.31 2.79 -13.97
C ILE A 22 1.99 3.51 -13.70
N ALA A 23 1.06 3.46 -14.66
CA ALA A 23 -0.24 4.09 -14.51
C ALA A 23 -1.07 3.46 -13.37
N SER A 24 -1.45 4.28 -12.41
CA SER A 24 -2.37 3.89 -11.32
C SER A 24 -3.80 3.73 -11.83
N ARG A 25 -4.53 2.75 -11.26
CA ARG A 25 -5.97 2.53 -11.52
C ARG A 25 -6.84 3.00 -10.37
N HIS A 26 -6.24 3.39 -9.26
CA HIS A 26 -6.92 3.79 -8.03
C HIS A 26 -6.48 5.19 -7.59
N PRO A 27 -7.27 5.87 -6.75
CA PRO A 27 -6.84 7.15 -6.18
C PRO A 27 -5.49 6.99 -5.48
N THR A 28 -4.59 7.95 -5.70
CA THR A 28 -3.23 7.88 -5.19
C THR A 28 -3.12 8.52 -3.81
N LEU A 29 -2.53 7.82 -2.84
CA LEU A 29 -2.15 8.36 -1.55
C LEU A 29 -0.97 9.32 -1.72
N SER A 30 -0.98 10.41 -0.96
CA SER A 30 0.19 11.28 -0.88
C SER A 30 1.30 10.55 -0.12
N SER A 31 2.41 10.27 -0.81
CA SER A 31 3.61 9.66 -0.24
C SER A 31 4.84 10.32 -0.88
N PRO A 32 5.91 10.61 -0.10
CA PRO A 32 7.18 11.04 -0.66
C PRO A 32 7.95 9.90 -1.34
N LEU A 33 7.53 8.65 -1.13
CA LEU A 33 8.15 7.46 -1.69
C LEU A 33 7.34 6.89 -2.87
N GLN A 34 8.05 6.34 -3.84
CA GLN A 34 7.51 5.58 -4.96
C GLN A 34 7.70 4.09 -4.71
N LEU A 35 6.78 3.25 -5.17
CA LEU A 35 6.90 1.80 -5.03
C LEU A 35 7.40 1.18 -6.35
N ILE A 36 8.51 0.45 -6.28
CA ILE A 36 9.04 -0.30 -7.42
C ILE A 36 8.31 -1.63 -7.51
N LEU A 37 7.76 -1.92 -8.69
CA LEU A 37 7.14 -3.20 -9.01
C LEU A 37 7.98 -3.98 -10.04
N ASP A 38 8.08 -5.30 -9.86
CA ASP A 38 8.64 -6.20 -10.86
C ASP A 38 7.71 -6.32 -12.09
N LYS A 39 8.20 -6.96 -13.14
CA LYS A 39 7.41 -7.28 -14.35
C LYS A 39 6.12 -8.10 -14.10
N HIS A 40 5.98 -8.73 -12.94
CA HIS A 40 4.80 -9.47 -12.51
C HIS A 40 3.88 -8.66 -11.57
N GLN A 41 4.17 -7.36 -11.40
CA GLN A 41 3.50 -6.44 -10.49
C GLN A 41 3.62 -6.84 -9.01
N ARG A 42 4.73 -7.48 -8.63
CA ARG A 42 5.07 -7.75 -7.23
C ARG A 42 5.94 -6.63 -6.71
N PRO A 43 5.72 -6.17 -5.47
CA PRO A 43 6.45 -5.06 -4.91
C PRO A 43 7.87 -5.49 -4.51
N LEU A 44 8.89 -4.73 -4.94
CA LEU A 44 10.30 -5.03 -4.67
C LEU A 44 10.84 -4.19 -3.51
N GLU A 45 10.78 -2.86 -3.66
CA GLU A 45 11.30 -1.90 -2.70
C GLU A 45 10.63 -0.53 -2.85
N TRP A 46 10.79 0.31 -1.84
CA TRP A 46 10.44 1.71 -1.90
C TRP A 46 11.62 2.51 -2.46
N PHE A 47 11.32 3.53 -3.25
CA PHE A 47 12.30 4.47 -3.78
C PHE A 47 12.00 5.90 -3.32
N ASP A 48 12.99 6.56 -2.75
CA ASP A 48 12.94 7.99 -2.47
C ASP A 48 13.56 8.77 -3.65
N PRO A 49 12.76 9.44 -4.49
CA PRO A 49 13.27 10.14 -5.66
C PRO A 49 14.09 11.39 -5.31
N HIS A 50 13.90 11.97 -4.12
CA HIS A 50 14.65 13.14 -3.69
C HIS A 50 16.04 12.76 -3.18
N ARG A 51 16.11 11.68 -2.40
CA ARG A 51 17.37 11.18 -1.81
C ARG A 51 18.08 10.16 -2.69
N ARG A 52 17.40 9.62 -3.71
CA ARG A 52 17.87 8.55 -4.61
C ARG A 52 18.33 7.31 -3.84
N ILE A 53 17.56 6.91 -2.85
CA ILE A 53 17.81 5.71 -2.04
C ILE A 53 16.66 4.72 -2.17
N ALA A 54 16.99 3.45 -2.08
CA ALA A 54 16.02 2.38 -1.91
C ALA A 54 15.81 2.08 -0.42
N LEU A 55 14.58 1.75 -0.05
CA LEU A 55 14.17 1.36 1.30
C LEU A 55 13.44 0.02 1.22
N PRO A 56 13.68 -0.89 2.18
CA PRO A 56 13.03 -2.19 2.17
C PRO A 56 11.53 -2.04 2.37
N ILE A 57 10.76 -2.96 1.80
CA ILE A 57 9.35 -3.10 2.16
C ILE A 57 9.28 -3.84 3.49
N THR A 58 8.56 -3.28 4.45
CA THR A 58 8.16 -4.03 5.64
C THR A 58 7.22 -5.17 5.28
N GLN A 59 6.85 -6.02 6.23
CA GLN A 59 5.95 -7.14 5.96
C GLN A 59 4.66 -6.66 5.25
N PRO A 60 4.42 -7.09 3.98
CA PRO A 60 3.23 -6.69 3.27
C PRO A 60 1.95 -7.18 3.96
N LEU A 61 0.88 -6.43 3.81
CA LEU A 61 -0.43 -6.82 4.29
C LEU A 61 -1.06 -7.84 3.35
N ALA A 62 -1.66 -8.89 3.91
CA ALA A 62 -2.58 -9.78 3.21
C ALA A 62 -4.02 -9.35 3.47
N ALA A 63 -4.94 -9.72 2.57
CA ALA A 63 -6.36 -9.34 2.66
C ALA A 63 -7.03 -9.73 3.98
N LEU A 64 -6.60 -10.84 4.59
CA LEU A 64 -7.16 -11.37 5.84
C LEU A 64 -6.61 -10.67 7.09
N HIS A 65 -5.54 -9.88 6.98
CA HIS A 65 -5.01 -9.12 8.11
C HIS A 65 -6.08 -8.17 8.64
N SER A 66 -6.10 -8.04 9.95
CA SER A 66 -7.05 -7.15 10.61
C SER A 66 -6.60 -5.69 10.54
N LEU A 67 -7.57 -4.77 10.70
CA LEU A 67 -7.28 -3.34 10.81
C LEU A 67 -6.31 -3.02 11.97
N ARG A 68 -6.42 -3.74 13.10
CA ARG A 68 -5.50 -3.61 14.23
C ARG A 68 -4.07 -3.94 13.83
N PHE A 69 -3.88 -5.04 13.09
CA PHE A 69 -2.56 -5.44 12.59
C PHE A 69 -1.98 -4.36 11.68
N ALA A 70 -2.78 -3.81 10.76
CA ALA A 70 -2.35 -2.73 9.88
C ALA A 70 -1.91 -1.48 10.65
N TYR A 71 -2.64 -1.08 11.70
CA TYR A 71 -2.22 0.04 12.57
C TYR A 71 -0.89 -0.21 13.27
N SER A 72 -0.66 -1.42 13.79
CA SER A 72 0.62 -1.76 14.41
C SER A 72 1.76 -1.75 13.39
N ALA A 73 1.55 -2.32 12.21
CA ALA A 73 2.56 -2.39 11.16
C ALA A 73 2.93 -1.01 10.59
N LEU A 74 2.04 -0.02 10.66
CA LEU A 74 2.34 1.35 10.22
C LEU A 74 3.48 2.01 11.01
N LEU A 75 3.73 1.57 12.25
CA LEU A 75 4.81 2.13 13.08
C LEU A 75 6.20 1.86 12.48
N ASP A 76 6.33 0.79 11.70
CA ASP A 76 7.58 0.40 11.06
C ASP A 76 7.61 0.78 9.56
N ALA A 77 6.50 1.27 9.01
CA ALA A 77 6.32 1.45 7.57
C ALA A 77 7.09 2.68 7.03
N PRO A 78 8.01 2.51 6.06
CA PRO A 78 8.66 3.62 5.39
C PRO A 78 7.63 4.55 4.75
N GLY A 79 7.81 5.86 4.95
CA GLY A 79 6.90 6.87 4.41
C GLY A 79 5.48 6.82 4.98
N GLY A 80 5.23 6.05 6.04
CA GLY A 80 3.91 5.94 6.67
C GLY A 80 2.87 5.20 5.81
N VAL A 81 3.33 4.35 4.88
CA VAL A 81 2.48 3.61 3.96
C VAL A 81 2.86 2.13 3.93
N LEU A 82 1.86 1.27 4.11
CA LEU A 82 1.97 -0.18 3.99
C LEU A 82 1.58 -0.63 2.59
N VAL A 83 2.20 -1.71 2.14
CA VAL A 83 1.86 -2.39 0.88
C VAL A 83 0.86 -3.51 1.15
N HIS A 84 -0.20 -3.61 0.37
CA HIS A 84 -1.16 -4.72 0.38
C HIS A 84 -0.94 -5.60 -0.86
N VAL A 85 -0.86 -6.91 -0.65
CA VAL A 85 -0.68 -7.91 -1.71
C VAL A 85 -1.76 -9.00 -1.64
N ASP A 86 -1.98 -9.67 -2.77
CA ASP A 86 -2.75 -10.91 -2.80
C ASP A 86 -1.90 -12.13 -2.42
N ASP A 87 -2.51 -13.31 -2.44
CA ASP A 87 -1.86 -14.58 -2.07
C ASP A 87 -0.70 -14.97 -2.99
N SER A 88 -0.60 -14.37 -4.18
CA SER A 88 0.53 -14.56 -5.11
C SER A 88 1.67 -13.56 -4.89
N GLY A 89 1.50 -12.64 -3.93
CA GLY A 89 2.43 -11.54 -3.64
C GLY A 89 2.28 -10.35 -4.59
N LYS A 90 1.24 -10.33 -5.44
CA LYS A 90 1.02 -9.25 -6.39
C LYS A 90 0.39 -8.04 -5.69
N TYR A 91 0.82 -6.84 -6.07
CA TYR A 91 0.33 -5.58 -5.53
C TYR A 91 -1.19 -5.40 -5.71
N GLN A 92 -1.88 -5.10 -4.61
CA GLN A 92 -3.33 -4.88 -4.56
C GLN A 92 -3.70 -3.48 -4.03
N GLY A 93 -2.70 -2.67 -3.67
CA GLY A 93 -2.87 -1.30 -3.20
C GLY A 93 -1.94 -0.97 -2.04
N ALA A 94 -2.11 0.24 -1.53
CA ALA A 94 -1.38 0.80 -0.42
C ALA A 94 -2.33 1.28 0.69
N VAL A 95 -1.82 1.31 1.91
CA VAL A 95 -2.58 1.67 3.10
C VAL A 95 -1.80 2.69 3.93
N SER A 96 -2.35 3.89 4.12
CA SER A 96 -1.81 4.93 4.99
C SER A 96 -2.58 5.06 6.29
N TYR A 97 -1.99 5.74 7.29
CA TYR A 97 -2.70 6.13 8.51
C TYR A 97 -4.00 6.91 8.21
N SER A 98 -3.95 7.89 7.30
CA SER A 98 -5.13 8.71 6.96
C SER A 98 -6.26 7.87 6.37
N LEU A 99 -5.93 6.87 5.55
CA LEU A 99 -6.93 5.96 5.00
C LEU A 99 -7.57 5.11 6.12
N LEU A 100 -6.76 4.55 7.02
CA LEU A 100 -7.30 3.76 8.13
C LEU A 100 -8.19 4.60 9.05
N GLN A 101 -7.79 5.85 9.32
CA GLN A 101 -8.55 6.79 10.12
C GLN A 101 -9.91 7.10 9.48
N HIS A 102 -9.94 7.41 8.18
CA HIS A 102 -11.19 7.64 7.47
C HIS A 102 -12.14 6.44 7.50
N VAL A 103 -11.61 5.21 7.48
CA VAL A 103 -12.43 3.98 7.61
C VAL A 103 -13.06 3.88 8.99
N LEU A 104 -12.32 4.20 10.06
CA LEU A 104 -12.85 4.19 11.43
C LEU A 104 -13.89 5.31 11.64
N ASP A 105 -13.67 6.47 11.03
CA ASP A 105 -14.58 7.62 11.11
C ASP A 105 -15.82 7.45 10.23
N GLY A 106 -15.93 6.34 9.47
CA GLY A 106 -17.04 6.06 8.56
C GLY A 106 -17.08 6.99 7.33
N LEU A 107 -15.96 7.65 7.03
CA LEU A 107 -15.83 8.63 5.95
C LEU A 107 -15.57 7.98 4.57
N VAL A 108 -15.33 6.67 4.54
CA VAL A 108 -15.14 5.90 3.31
C VAL A 108 -15.87 4.56 3.36
N GLU A 109 -16.42 4.14 2.23
CA GLU A 109 -17.11 2.86 2.13
C GLU A 109 -16.16 1.68 2.20
N ILE A 110 -16.50 0.73 3.07
CA ILE A 110 -15.82 -0.55 3.21
C ILE A 110 -16.41 -1.53 2.18
N ARG A 111 -15.55 -2.24 1.45
CA ARG A 111 -15.96 -3.28 0.51
C ARG A 111 -16.57 -4.46 1.27
N ARG A 112 -17.77 -4.85 0.87
CA ARG A 112 -18.37 -6.11 1.34
C ARG A 112 -17.77 -7.25 0.53
N TYR A 113 -17.37 -8.33 1.21
CA TYR A 113 -17.07 -9.59 0.54
C TYR A 113 -18.35 -10.04 -0.18
N GLY A 114 -18.25 -10.28 -1.48
CA GLY A 114 -19.24 -11.01 -2.27
C GLY A 114 -18.86 -12.47 -2.31
#